data_AF-A0A1B6K3L3-F1
#
_entry.id   AF-A0A1B6K3L3-F1
#
_cell.length_a   1.000
_cell.length_b   1.000
_cell.length_c   1.000
_cell.angle_alpha   90.00
_cell.angle_beta   90.00
_cell.angle_gamma   90.00
#
_symmetry.space_group_name_H-M   'P 1'
#
loop_
_entity.id
_entity.type
_entity.pdbx_description
1 polymer ?
#
loop_
_entity_poly.entity_id
_entity_poly.type
_entity_poly.pdbx_seq_one_letter_code
_entity_poly.pdbx_strand_id
1 'polypeptide(L)'
;MLQAFDSKGLTCEQALNGLGVDRHLLGLKLTAISHGLPVPPLFSDPGYLQSLHMRLSTSQVAVKSDGFMIYGPLVEDGYGCCYNPRSNDIKFGTTALNSCAETSAVKFVESLDQSLTDMHQLLISTPTAH
;
A
#
# COMPACT_ATOMS: atom_id res chain seq x y z
N MET A 1 6.49 0.03 16.82
CA MET A 1 6.61 -0.97 15.74
C MET A 1 5.56 -2.07 15.85
N LEU A 2 5.54 -2.87 16.93
CA LEU A 2 4.59 -3.99 17.10
C LEU A 2 3.11 -3.58 17.01
N GLN A 3 2.68 -2.51 17.70
CA GLN A 3 1.31 -1.99 17.59
C GLN A 3 0.89 -1.65 16.14
N ALA A 4 1.82 -1.14 15.33
CA ALA A 4 1.54 -0.84 13.93
C ALA A 4 1.40 -2.13 13.10
N PHE A 5 2.20 -3.15 13.40
CA PHE A 5 2.07 -4.48 12.79
C PHE A 5 0.70 -5.12 13.11
N ASP A 6 0.29 -5.08 14.38
CA ASP A 6 -1.00 -5.63 14.82
C ASP A 6 -2.18 -4.89 14.17
N SER A 7 -2.14 -3.56 14.16
CA SER A 7 -3.16 -2.73 13.50
C SER A 7 -3.25 -3.02 12.00
N LYS A 8 -2.12 -3.25 11.32
CA LYS A 8 -2.11 -3.65 9.90
C LYS A 8 -2.70 -5.04 9.70
N GLY A 9 -2.39 -5.99 10.58
CA GLY A 9 -3.00 -7.32 10.57
C GLY A 9 -4.53 -7.26 10.67
N LEU A 10 -5.05 -6.50 11.65
CA LEU A 10 -6.49 -6.31 11.85
C LEU A 10 -7.16 -5.68 10.62
N THR A 11 -6.54 -4.65 10.03
CA THR A 11 -7.11 -3.99 8.84
C THR A 11 -7.14 -4.93 7.62
N CYS A 12 -6.12 -5.79 7.47
CA CYS A 12 -6.09 -6.81 6.42
C CYS A 12 -7.21 -7.84 6.60
N GLU A 13 -7.41 -8.32 7.83
CA GLU A 13 -8.50 -9.24 8.17
C GLU A 13 -9.87 -8.62 7.88
N GLN A 14 -10.09 -7.37 8.28
CA GLN A 14 -11.33 -6.65 7.97
C GLN A 14 -11.56 -6.55 6.46
N ALA A 15 -10.54 -6.19 5.68
CA ALA A 15 -10.64 -6.09 4.23
C ALA A 15 -10.95 -7.44 3.58
N LEU A 16 -10.30 -8.53 4.02
CA LEU A 16 -10.55 -9.90 3.55
C LEU A 16 -11.99 -10.36 3.83
N ASN A 17 -12.56 -9.94 4.96
CA ASN A 17 -13.94 -10.22 5.33
C ASN A 17 -14.95 -9.26 4.67
N GLY A 18 -14.53 -8.45 3.69
CA GLY A 18 -15.41 -7.52 2.97
C GLY A 18 -15.82 -6.28 3.76
N LEU A 19 -15.14 -5.99 4.88
CA LEU A 19 -15.39 -4.84 5.74
C LEU A 19 -14.50 -3.63 5.40
N GLY A 20 -13.83 -3.68 4.25
CA GLY A 20 -13.08 -2.54 3.69
C GLY A 20 -14.00 -1.43 3.17
N VAL A 21 -13.53 -0.18 3.23
CA VAL A 21 -14.37 1.00 2.97
C VAL A 21 -14.40 1.43 1.50
N ASP A 22 -13.31 1.24 0.76
CA ASP A 22 -13.11 1.78 -0.60
C ASP A 22 -14.19 1.32 -1.58
N ARG A 23 -14.43 -0.01 -1.64
CA ARG A 23 -15.42 -0.59 -2.55
C ARG A 23 -16.84 -0.27 -2.13
N HIS A 24 -17.10 -0.15 -0.82
CA HIS A 24 -18.40 0.28 -0.31
C HIS A 24 -18.71 1.71 -0.76
N LEU A 25 -17.79 2.66 -0.52
CA LEU A 25 -17.95 4.05 -0.92
C LEU A 25 -18.09 4.20 -2.44
N LEU A 26 -17.30 3.45 -3.22
CA LEU A 26 -17.45 3.40 -4.67
C LEU A 26 -18.86 2.90 -5.08
N GLY A 27 -19.35 1.84 -4.45
CA GLY A 27 -20.69 1.30 -4.70
C GLY A 27 -21.80 2.32 -4.42
N LEU A 28 -21.72 3.05 -3.31
CA LEU A 28 -22.67 4.13 -2.97
C LEU A 28 -22.66 5.24 -4.02
N LYS A 29 -21.45 5.69 -4.44
CA LYS A 29 -21.30 6.72 -5.48
C LYS A 29 -21.92 6.27 -6.80
N LEU A 30 -21.59 5.06 -7.26
CA LEU A 30 -22.10 4.51 -8.52
C LEU A 30 -23.62 4.26 -8.48
N THR A 31 -24.17 3.90 -7.32
CA THR A 31 -25.61 3.71 -7.13
C THR A 31 -26.38 5.02 -7.28
N ALA A 32 -25.88 6.11 -6.69
CA ALA A 32 -26.47 7.44 -6.87
C ALA A 32 -26.47 7.86 -8.35
N ILE A 33 -25.33 7.66 -9.03
CA ILE A 33 -25.18 7.97 -10.46
C ILE A 33 -26.15 7.15 -11.31
N SER A 34 -26.24 5.84 -11.11
CA SER A 34 -27.05 4.95 -11.95
C SER A 34 -28.55 5.19 -11.81
N HIS A 35 -29.00 5.72 -10.67
CA HIS A 35 -30.41 6.07 -10.43
C HIS A 35 -30.71 7.55 -10.73
N GLY A 36 -29.75 8.32 -11.27
CA GLY A 36 -29.93 9.75 -11.54
C GLY A 36 -30.14 10.60 -10.27
N LEU A 37 -29.71 10.09 -9.12
CA LEU A 37 -29.77 10.82 -7.85
C LEU A 37 -28.59 11.80 -7.77
N PRO A 38 -28.75 12.91 -7.02
CA PRO A 38 -27.62 13.78 -6.70
C PRO A 38 -26.53 12.97 -5.98
N VAL A 39 -25.30 13.08 -6.46
CA VAL A 39 -24.13 12.45 -5.81
C VAL A 39 -23.89 13.17 -4.47
N PRO A 40 -23.78 12.45 -3.35
CA PRO A 40 -23.54 13.06 -2.05
C PRO A 40 -22.30 13.97 -2.03
N PRO A 41 -22.35 15.14 -1.35
CA PRO A 41 -21.23 16.09 -1.30
C PRO A 41 -19.91 15.48 -0.79
N LEU A 42 -19.98 14.44 0.05
CA LEU A 42 -18.84 13.65 0.51
C LEU A 42 -17.92 13.24 -0.65
N PHE A 43 -18.46 12.87 -1.82
CA PHE A 43 -17.65 12.39 -2.95
C PHE A 43 -16.92 13.50 -3.72
N SER A 44 -17.15 14.76 -3.36
CA SER A 44 -16.39 15.93 -3.83
C SER A 44 -15.60 16.58 -2.69
N ASP A 45 -15.64 16.01 -1.49
CA ASP A 45 -14.89 16.51 -0.34
C ASP A 45 -13.37 16.39 -0.61
N PRO A 46 -12.57 17.43 -0.31
CA PRO A 46 -11.13 17.39 -0.52
C PRO A 46 -10.44 16.21 0.19
N GLY A 47 -10.92 15.81 1.37
CA GLY A 47 -10.40 14.67 2.12
C GLY A 47 -10.68 13.35 1.41
N TYR A 48 -11.88 13.17 0.86
CA TYR A 48 -12.21 12.00 0.05
C TYR A 48 -11.36 11.95 -1.23
N LEU A 49 -11.22 13.07 -1.95
CA LEU A 49 -10.40 13.13 -3.16
C LEU A 49 -8.93 12.83 -2.85
N GLN A 50 -8.39 13.39 -1.76
CA GLN A 50 -7.03 13.08 -1.31
C GLN A 50 -6.88 11.60 -0.94
N SER A 51 -7.90 10.99 -0.33
CA SER A 51 -7.91 9.55 -0.03
C SER A 51 -8.02 8.65 -1.25
N LEU A 52 -8.27 9.18 -2.46
CA LEU A 52 -8.19 8.40 -3.70
C LEU A 52 -6.82 8.54 -4.38
N HIS A 53 -6.03 9.54 -3.99
CA HIS A 53 -4.70 9.83 -4.56
C HIS A 53 -3.62 8.96 -3.93
N MET A 54 -3.56 7.70 -4.36
CA MET A 54 -2.66 6.68 -3.82
C MET A 54 -1.21 6.84 -4.32
N ARG A 55 -0.43 7.71 -3.67
CA ARG A 55 1.00 7.90 -3.97
C ARG A 55 1.86 6.66 -3.74
N LEU A 56 1.40 5.68 -2.97
CA LEU A 56 2.07 4.39 -2.81
C LEU A 56 1.07 3.28 -3.09
N SER A 57 1.23 2.62 -4.23
CA SER A 57 0.44 1.44 -4.60
C SER A 57 1.26 0.19 -4.37
N THR A 58 0.75 -0.73 -3.53
CA THR A 58 1.48 -1.95 -3.17
C THR A 58 0.66 -3.21 -3.36
N SER A 59 1.35 -4.32 -3.55
CA SER A 59 0.74 -5.65 -3.59
C SER A 59 1.74 -6.73 -3.23
N GLN A 60 1.26 -7.77 -2.57
CA GLN A 60 2.02 -9.00 -2.37
C GLN A 60 1.67 -10.01 -3.47
N VAL A 61 2.68 -10.60 -4.08
CA VAL A 61 2.52 -11.77 -4.96
C VAL A 61 3.44 -12.87 -4.45
N ALA A 62 2.90 -13.72 -3.58
CA ALA A 62 3.65 -14.80 -2.95
C ALA A 62 3.79 -15.98 -3.92
N VAL A 63 5.00 -16.19 -4.44
CA VAL A 63 5.34 -17.32 -5.32
C VAL A 63 6.66 -17.95 -4.90
N LYS A 64 6.77 -19.28 -5.01
CA LYS A 64 7.99 -20.02 -4.63
C LYS A 64 9.16 -19.83 -5.60
N SER A 65 8.87 -19.42 -6.84
CA SER A 65 9.90 -19.21 -7.85
C SER A 65 10.75 -17.97 -7.56
N ASP A 66 11.79 -17.76 -8.37
CA ASP A 66 12.59 -16.52 -8.36
C ASP A 66 11.96 -15.37 -9.14
N GLY A 67 10.67 -15.51 -9.48
CA GLY A 67 9.89 -14.47 -10.10
C GLY A 67 9.43 -13.41 -9.12
N PHE A 68 9.22 -12.20 -9.65
CA PHE A 68 8.52 -11.11 -9.00
C PHE A 68 7.69 -10.37 -10.05
N MET A 69 6.67 -9.66 -9.60
CA MET A 69 5.82 -8.82 -10.44
C MET A 69 6.25 -7.35 -10.31
N ILE A 70 6.00 -6.56 -11.34
CA ILE A 70 6.23 -5.12 -11.36
C ILE A 70 5.11 -4.43 -12.15
N TYR A 71 4.75 -3.21 -11.73
CA TYR A 71 3.80 -2.35 -12.41
C TYR A 71 4.16 -0.88 -12.16
N GLY A 72 3.68 0.02 -13.01
CA GLY A 72 3.85 1.46 -12.84
C GLY A 72 3.01 2.04 -11.70
N PRO A 73 3.32 3.25 -11.23
CA PRO A 73 2.53 3.92 -10.20
C PRO A 73 1.12 4.27 -10.69
N LEU A 74 0.18 4.46 -9.77
CA LEU A 74 -1.21 4.85 -10.08
C LEU A 74 -1.36 6.34 -10.39
N VAL A 75 -0.42 7.16 -9.94
CA VAL A 75 -0.41 8.62 -10.05
C VAL A 75 1.00 9.10 -10.41
N GLU A 76 1.12 10.28 -11.01
CA GLU A 76 2.39 10.77 -11.54
C GLU A 76 3.47 10.99 -10.47
N ASP A 77 3.05 11.40 -9.27
CA ASP A 77 3.87 11.69 -8.10
C ASP A 77 3.95 10.53 -7.10
N GLY A 78 3.76 9.30 -7.60
CA GLY A 78 3.67 8.10 -6.79
C GLY A 78 4.67 6.99 -7.13
N TYR A 79 4.53 5.88 -6.41
CA TYR A 79 5.33 4.68 -6.50
C TYR A 79 4.45 3.45 -6.71
N GLY A 80 4.92 2.52 -7.55
CA GLY A 80 4.47 1.14 -7.55
C GLY A 80 5.45 0.28 -6.76
N CYS A 81 4.98 -0.59 -5.88
CA CYS A 81 5.84 -1.49 -5.10
C CYS A 81 5.17 -2.85 -4.90
N CYS A 82 5.58 -3.81 -5.72
CA CYS A 82 5.17 -5.20 -5.57
C CYS A 82 6.26 -6.01 -4.87
N TYR A 83 5.87 -6.97 -4.04
CA TYR A 83 6.84 -7.80 -3.32
C TYR A 83 6.45 -9.28 -3.24
N ASN A 84 7.47 -10.13 -3.23
CA ASN A 84 7.37 -11.58 -3.08
C ASN A 84 8.21 -12.02 -1.86
N PRO A 85 7.60 -12.18 -0.67
CA PRO A 85 8.26 -12.74 0.49
C PRO A 85 8.50 -14.24 0.32
N ARG A 86 9.73 -14.67 0.57
CA ARG A 86 10.14 -16.08 0.56
C ARG A 86 10.78 -16.44 1.89
N SER A 87 11.22 -17.69 2.02
CA SER A 87 11.77 -18.18 3.29
C SER A 87 13.02 -17.43 3.75
N ASN A 88 13.88 -17.02 2.80
CA ASN A 88 15.21 -16.48 3.10
C ASN A 88 15.45 -15.07 2.53
N ASP A 89 14.55 -14.56 1.71
CA ASP A 89 14.66 -13.22 1.12
C ASP A 89 13.27 -12.68 0.72
N ILE A 90 13.25 -11.42 0.31
CA ILE A 90 12.06 -10.75 -0.24
C ILE A 90 12.48 -10.10 -1.56
N LYS A 91 11.78 -10.40 -2.65
CA LYS A 91 11.97 -9.67 -3.91
C LYS A 91 11.06 -8.46 -3.95
N PHE A 92 11.61 -7.29 -4.30
CA PHE A 92 10.85 -6.06 -4.50
C PHE A 92 10.95 -5.60 -5.96
N GLY A 93 9.80 -5.33 -6.58
CA GLY A 93 9.69 -4.63 -7.85
C GLY A 93 9.14 -3.22 -7.60
N THR A 94 10.00 -2.21 -7.72
CA THR A 94 9.65 -0.81 -7.43
C THR A 94 9.69 0.05 -8.69
N THR A 95 8.75 0.97 -8.83
CA THR A 95 8.67 1.90 -9.97
C THR A 95 8.31 3.30 -9.51
N ALA A 96 8.76 4.29 -10.27
CA ALA A 96 8.38 5.69 -10.18
C ALA A 96 8.50 6.32 -11.59
N LEU A 97 7.83 7.43 -11.85
CA LEU A 97 7.96 8.13 -13.12
C LEU A 97 9.12 9.13 -13.08
N ASN A 98 10.03 9.05 -14.06
CA ASN A 98 11.16 9.99 -14.17
C ASN A 98 10.73 11.45 -14.40
N SER A 99 9.49 11.68 -14.84
CA SER A 99 8.93 13.02 -15.03
C SER A 99 8.64 13.75 -13.71
N CYS A 100 8.46 13.01 -12.59
CA CYS A 100 8.21 13.61 -11.29
C CYS A 100 9.52 13.75 -10.49
N ALA A 101 9.99 14.99 -10.35
CA ALA A 101 11.23 15.32 -9.62
C ALA A 101 11.19 14.97 -8.12
N GLU A 102 9.99 14.82 -7.54
CA GLU A 102 9.81 14.43 -6.13
C GLU A 102 9.96 12.92 -5.90
N THR A 103 9.90 12.10 -6.96
CA THR A 103 9.97 10.65 -6.85
C THR A 103 11.28 10.08 -7.37
N SER A 104 11.75 9.01 -6.73
CA SER A 104 12.93 8.27 -7.19
C SER A 104 12.85 6.82 -6.75
N ALA A 105 12.72 5.91 -7.71
CA ALA A 105 12.68 4.47 -7.42
C ALA A 105 13.97 4.00 -6.69
N VAL A 106 15.12 4.59 -7.03
CA VAL A 106 16.41 4.29 -6.37
C VAL A 106 16.37 4.68 -4.90
N LYS A 107 16.05 5.95 -4.59
CA LYS A 107 15.98 6.42 -3.19
C LYS A 107 14.92 5.68 -2.38
N PHE A 108 13.82 5.30 -3.03
CA PHE A 108 12.78 4.50 -2.39
C PHE A 108 13.29 3.12 -1.99
N VAL A 109 14.06 2.44 -2.85
CA VAL A 109 14.67 1.13 -2.53
C VAL A 109 15.70 1.26 -1.41
N GLU A 110 16.54 2.29 -1.44
CA GLU A 110 17.51 2.56 -0.35
C GLU A 110 16.79 2.77 0.99
N SER A 111 15.72 3.57 0.98
CA SER A 111 14.93 3.84 2.19
C SER A 111 14.20 2.60 2.69
N LEU A 112 13.71 1.76 1.77
CA LEU A 112 13.04 0.50 2.09
C LEU A 112 14.01 -0.51 2.73
N ASP A 113 15.20 -0.67 2.15
CA ASP A 113 16.25 -1.54 2.68
C ASP A 113 16.71 -1.11 4.07
N GLN A 114 16.96 0.19 4.25
CA GLN A 114 17.30 0.76 5.56
C GLN A 114 16.17 0.53 6.58
N SER A 115 14.91 0.75 6.19
CA SER A 115 13.77 0.56 7.08
C SER A 115 13.63 -0.91 7.53
N LEU A 116 13.80 -1.86 6.62
CA LEU A 116 13.76 -3.29 6.94
C LEU A 116 14.91 -3.68 7.87
N THR A 117 16.11 -3.16 7.61
CA THR A 117 17.28 -3.35 8.45
C THR A 117 17.06 -2.79 9.85
N ASP A 118 16.56 -1.56 9.97
CA ASP A 118 16.28 -0.92 11.25
C ASP A 118 15.23 -1.69 12.06
N MET A 119 14.15 -2.14 11.42
CA MET A 119 13.13 -2.97 12.07
C MET A 119 13.73 -4.30 12.57
N HIS A 120 14.58 -4.94 11.78
CA HIS A 120 15.27 -6.16 12.19
C HIS A 120 16.18 -5.90 13.40
N GLN A 121 16.99 -4.84 13.37
CA GLN A 121 17.88 -4.48 14.48
C GLN A 121 17.09 -4.21 15.77
N LEU A 122 16.00 -3.46 15.69
CA LEU A 122 15.13 -3.16 16.84
C LEU A 122 14.54 -4.44 17.46
N LEU A 123 14.16 -5.42 16.64
CA LEU A 123 13.61 -6.69 17.10
C LEU A 123 14.65 -7.54 17.83
N ILE A 124 15.87 -7.64 17.29
CA ILE A 124 16.91 -8.47 17.91
C ILE A 124 17.54 -7.81 19.15
N SER A 125 17.53 -6.47 19.22
CA SER A 125 18.08 -5.72 20.35
C SER A 125 17.14 -5.64 21.55
N THR A 126 15.84 -5.92 21.35
CA THR A 126 14.84 -5.86 22.42
C THR A 126 14.68 -7.24 23.04
N PRO A 127 15.03 -7.44 24.33
CA PRO A 127 14.78 -8.70 25.01
C PRO A 127 13.28 -9.01 24.99
N THR A 128 12.89 -10.17 24.47
CA THR A 128 11.53 -10.68 24.64
C THR A 128 11.30 -10.87 26.12
N ALA A 129 10.38 -10.11 26.72
CA ALA A 129 9.94 -10.37 28.08
C ALA A 129 9.35 -11.80 28.11
N HIS A 130 10.02 -12.71 28.80
CA HIS A 130 9.51 -14.05 29.11
C HIS A 130 8.38 -13.96 30.14
#